data_AF-A0A7L2TZP5-F1
#
_entry.id   AF-A0A7L2TZP5-F1
#
_cell.length_a   1.000
_cell.length_b   1.000
_cell.length_c   1.000
_cell.angle_alpha   90.00
_cell.angle_beta   90.00
_cell.angle_gamma   90.00
#
_symmetry.space_group_name_H-M   'P 1'
#
loop_
_entity.id
_entity.type
_entity.pdbx_description
1 polymer ?
#
loop_
_entity_poly.entity_id
_entity_poly.type
_entity_poly.pdbx_seq_one_letter_code
_entity_poly.pdbx_strand_id
1 'polypeptide(L)'
;AQRLTCTGMYREALATWANAYWLQDQLEVCSSGRFLLTLAGLAVCHQELDQLSEAHGCCEQALQLLEAQGSHPLLGPFLQAHVHLAWKVGKDKWHSKAWLQDLGEAGLPLQQQPSLKECLIKEPLE
;
A
#
# COMPACT_ATOMS: atom_id res chain seq x y z
N ALA A 1 -3.37 15.22 0.47
CA ALA A 1 -2.96 14.03 1.24
C ALA A 1 -1.51 13.61 0.95
N GLN A 2 -1.16 13.36 -0.32
CA GLN A 2 0.21 12.99 -0.75
C GLN A 2 1.29 13.99 -0.32
N ARG A 3 1.11 15.29 -0.61
CA ARG A 3 2.04 16.35 -0.15
C ARG A 3 2.26 16.34 1.37
N LEU A 4 1.21 16.14 2.16
CA LEU A 4 1.30 16.08 3.63
C LEU A 4 2.10 14.84 4.11
N THR A 5 1.96 13.74 3.38
CA THR A 5 2.74 12.51 3.64
C THR A 5 4.23 12.75 3.35
N CYS A 6 4.54 13.49 2.29
CA CYS A 6 5.91 13.87 1.93
C CYS A 6 6.54 14.87 2.91
N THR A 7 5.74 15.75 3.52
CA THR A 7 6.22 16.73 4.52
C THR A 7 6.30 16.16 5.94
N GLY A 8 6.01 14.87 6.14
CA GLY A 8 6.05 14.21 7.44
C GLY A 8 4.85 14.49 8.35
N MET A 9 3.80 15.14 7.83
CA MET A 9 2.58 15.44 8.58
C MET A 9 1.61 14.25 8.54
N TYR A 10 2.07 13.09 9.05
CA TYR A 10 1.36 11.80 8.90
C TYR A 10 -0.03 11.79 9.53
N ARG A 11 -0.25 12.48 10.65
CA ARG A 11 -1.56 12.55 11.31
C ARG A 11 -2.61 13.28 10.47
N GLU A 12 -2.22 14.38 9.84
CA GLU A 12 -3.12 15.19 8.99
C GLU A 12 -3.29 14.55 7.61
N ALA A 13 -2.22 13.96 7.08
CA ALA A 13 -2.27 13.13 5.89
C ALA A 13 -3.25 11.97 6.09
N LEU A 14 -3.18 11.28 7.23
CA LEU A 14 -4.07 10.16 7.57
C LEU A 14 -5.54 10.58 7.53
N ALA A 15 -5.90 11.70 8.17
CA ALA A 15 -7.28 12.21 8.14
C ALA A 15 -7.74 12.50 6.70
N THR A 16 -6.86 13.06 5.87
CA THR A 16 -7.18 13.35 4.47
C THR A 16 -7.33 12.06 3.65
N TRP A 17 -6.47 11.07 3.86
CA TRP A 17 -6.53 9.78 3.19
C TRP A 17 -7.74 8.95 3.63
N ALA A 18 -8.10 8.97 4.92
CA ALA A 18 -9.28 8.28 5.45
C ALA A 18 -10.58 8.85 4.85
N ASN A 19 -10.66 10.17 4.71
CA ASN A 19 -11.80 10.81 4.04
C ASN A 19 -11.89 10.40 2.56
N ALA A 20 -10.77 10.38 1.85
CA ALA A 20 -10.73 9.94 0.46
C ALA A 20 -11.12 8.46 0.32
N TYR A 21 -10.62 7.60 1.21
CA TYR A 21 -10.97 6.19 1.26
C TYR A 21 -12.47 6.00 1.47
N TRP A 22 -13.05 6.66 2.47
CA TRP A 22 -14.47 6.56 2.76
C TRP A 22 -15.32 7.04 1.57
N LEU A 23 -14.95 8.14 0.92
CA LEU A 23 -15.63 8.63 -0.27
C LEU A 23 -15.54 7.64 -1.44
N GLN A 24 -14.37 7.04 -1.67
CA GLN A 24 -14.19 6.07 -2.76
C GLN A 24 -14.95 4.77 -2.51
N ASP A 25 -15.01 4.33 -1.26
CA ASP A 25 -15.78 3.17 -0.81
C ASP A 25 -17.29 3.39 -1.02
N GLN A 26 -17.80 4.56 -0.61
CA GLN A 26 -19.21 4.94 -0.82
C GLN A 26 -19.60 5.09 -2.30
N LEU A 27 -18.64 5.44 -3.16
CA LEU A 27 -18.85 5.57 -4.60
C LEU A 27 -18.57 4.26 -5.36
N GLU A 28 -18.24 3.17 -4.66
CA GLU A 28 -17.88 1.86 -5.22
C GLU A 28 -16.74 1.92 -6.26
N VAL A 29 -15.82 2.89 -6.15
CA VAL A 29 -14.69 3.10 -7.08
C VAL A 29 -13.46 2.30 -6.64
N CYS A 30 -13.67 1.12 -6.06
CA CYS A 30 -12.65 0.29 -5.40
C CYS A 30 -11.65 -0.35 -6.38
N SER A 31 -11.95 -0.37 -7.68
CA SER A 31 -11.09 -0.93 -8.73
C SER A 31 -10.18 0.13 -9.40
N SER A 32 -10.23 1.39 -8.98
CA SER A 32 -9.38 2.42 -9.59
C SER A 32 -7.96 2.42 -9.00
N GLY A 33 -6.94 2.69 -9.82
CA GLY A 33 -5.57 2.93 -9.36
C GLY A 33 -5.48 4.03 -8.28
N ARG A 34 -6.43 4.98 -8.29
CA ARG A 34 -6.56 6.02 -7.24
C ARG A 34 -6.93 5.45 -5.87
N PHE A 35 -7.69 4.35 -5.82
CA PHE A 35 -8.01 3.65 -4.59
C PHE A 35 -6.78 2.96 -4.00
N LEU A 36 -5.99 2.30 -4.87
CA LEU A 36 -4.71 1.71 -4.48
C LEU A 36 -3.73 2.76 -3.95
N LEU A 37 -3.68 3.94 -4.58
CA LEU A 37 -2.86 5.05 -4.08
C LEU A 37 -3.31 5.52 -2.69
N THR A 38 -4.63 5.56 -2.47
CA THR A 38 -5.22 5.94 -1.18
C THR A 38 -4.87 4.93 -0.09
N LEU A 39 -4.94 3.62 -0.39
CA LEU A 39 -4.50 2.56 0.51
C LEU A 39 -3.00 2.61 0.79
N ALA A 40 -2.17 2.94 -0.20
CA ALA A 40 -0.73 3.13 0.00
C ALA A 40 -0.47 4.30 0.97
N GLY A 41 -1.19 5.42 0.78
CA GLY A 41 -1.13 6.58 1.65
C GLY A 41 -1.51 6.25 3.10
N LEU A 42 -2.61 5.52 3.29
CA LEU A 42 -3.04 5.03 4.61
C LEU A 42 -1.99 4.11 5.24
N ALA A 43 -1.50 3.11 4.50
CA ALA A 43 -0.51 2.15 5.00
C ALA A 43 0.77 2.86 5.47
N VAL A 44 1.28 3.82 4.69
CA VAL A 44 2.47 4.60 5.07
C VAL A 44 2.20 5.49 6.28
N CYS A 45 1.05 6.17 6.35
CA CYS A 45 0.72 6.98 7.51
C CYS A 45 0.58 6.14 8.78
N HIS A 46 -0.08 4.97 8.70
CA HIS A 46 -0.19 4.04 9.82
C HIS A 46 1.16 3.46 10.23
N GLN A 47 2.04 3.14 9.27
CA GLN A 47 3.42 2.70 9.55
C GLN A 47 4.22 3.75 10.34
N GLU A 48 4.15 5.01 9.92
CA GLU A 48 4.90 6.11 10.56
C GLU A 48 4.28 6.50 11.92
N LEU A 49 3.02 6.16 12.16
CA LEU A 49 2.31 6.34 13.43
C LEU A 49 2.37 5.11 14.35
N ASP A 50 3.17 4.10 14.00
CA ASP A 50 3.33 2.82 14.72
C ASP A 50 2.03 2.00 14.87
N GLN A 51 1.05 2.24 14.01
CA GLN A 51 -0.21 1.52 13.90
C GLN A 51 -0.06 0.34 12.94
N LEU A 52 0.75 -0.64 13.32
CA LEU A 52 1.20 -1.72 12.43
C LEU A 52 0.07 -2.65 11.99
N SER A 53 -0.94 -2.85 12.84
CA SER A 53 -2.10 -3.70 12.55
C SER A 53 -2.99 -3.09 11.47
N GLU A 54 -3.24 -1.79 11.56
CA GLU A 54 -4.00 -1.00 10.61
C GLU A 54 -3.26 -0.89 9.28
N ALA A 55 -1.95 -0.63 9.32
CA ALA A 55 -1.11 -0.63 8.13
C ALA A 55 -1.17 -1.99 7.40
N HIS A 56 -1.11 -3.09 8.16
CA HIS A 56 -1.23 -4.43 7.59
C HIS A 56 -2.58 -4.64 6.93
N GLY A 57 -3.68 -4.22 7.57
CA GLY A 57 -5.03 -4.29 7.00
C GLY A 57 -5.14 -3.52 5.68
N CYS A 58 -4.57 -2.32 5.60
CA CYS A 58 -4.53 -1.54 4.36
C CYS A 58 -3.77 -2.27 3.24
N CYS A 59 -2.64 -2.91 3.57
CA CYS A 59 -1.88 -3.70 2.59
C CYS A 59 -2.65 -4.95 2.15
N GLU A 60 -3.30 -5.66 3.07
CA GLU A 60 -4.10 -6.86 2.77
C GLU A 60 -5.26 -6.53 1.81
N GLN A 61 -5.99 -5.45 2.09
CA GLN A 61 -7.07 -4.97 1.21
C GLN A 61 -6.56 -4.58 -0.18
N ALA A 62 -5.40 -3.92 -0.25
CA ALA A 62 -4.79 -3.59 -1.54
C ALA A 62 -4.42 -4.85 -2.33
N LEU A 63 -3.88 -5.88 -1.67
CA LEU A 63 -3.52 -7.14 -2.31
C LEU A 63 -4.74 -7.89 -2.84
N GLN A 64 -5.85 -7.95 -2.09
CA GLN A 64 -7.10 -8.56 -2.57
C GLN A 64 -7.61 -7.90 -3.85
N LEU A 65 -7.53 -6.57 -3.94
CA LEU A 65 -7.92 -5.83 -5.15
C LEU A 65 -6.96 -6.05 -6.31
N LEU A 66 -5.68 -6.30 -6.02
CA LEU A 66 -4.66 -6.54 -7.03
C LEU A 66 -4.69 -7.98 -7.55
N GLU A 67 -5.04 -8.96 -6.72
CA GLU A 67 -5.29 -10.35 -7.13
C GLU A 67 -6.40 -10.39 -8.19
N ALA A 68 -7.43 -9.58 -8.03
CA ALA A 68 -8.52 -9.47 -9.00
C ALA A 68 -8.13 -8.78 -10.32
N GLN A 69 -7.07 -7.97 -10.34
CA GLN A 69 -6.69 -7.10 -11.48
C GLN A 69 -5.41 -7.54 -12.21
N GLY A 70 -4.64 -8.46 -11.64
CA GLY A 70 -3.62 -9.25 -12.34
C GLY A 70 -2.27 -8.57 -12.63
N SER A 71 -2.19 -7.24 -12.71
CA SER A 71 -0.88 -6.54 -12.78
C SER A 71 -1.00 -5.05 -12.50
N HIS A 72 -0.29 -4.55 -11.48
CA HIS A 72 -0.21 -3.12 -11.16
C HIS A 72 1.21 -2.77 -10.70
N PRO A 73 1.76 -1.60 -11.07
CA PRO A 73 3.10 -1.16 -10.63
C PRO A 73 3.26 -1.06 -9.11
N LEU A 74 2.16 -0.97 -8.35
CA LEU A 74 2.16 -0.92 -6.88
C LEU A 74 2.14 -2.31 -6.22
N LEU A 75 1.92 -3.39 -6.96
CA LEU A 75 1.79 -4.74 -6.39
C LEU A 75 3.03 -5.19 -5.63
N GLY A 76 4.20 -5.04 -6.25
CA GLY A 76 5.47 -5.35 -5.61
C GLY A 76 5.71 -4.57 -4.30
N PRO A 77 5.62 -3.22 -4.32
CA PRO A 77 5.69 -2.39 -3.12
C PRO A 77 4.70 -2.80 -2.00
N PHE A 78 3.45 -3.15 -2.36
CA PHE A 78 2.45 -3.62 -1.39
C PHE A 78 2.81 -4.97 -0.79
N LEU A 79 3.25 -5.93 -1.59
CA LEU A 79 3.67 -7.25 -1.12
C LEU A 79 4.87 -7.14 -0.16
N GLN A 80 5.87 -6.32 -0.50
CA GLN A 80 7.02 -6.08 0.36
C GLN A 80 6.62 -5.46 1.70
N ALA A 81 5.77 -4.42 1.68
CA ALA A 81 5.25 -3.79 2.89
C ALA A 81 4.40 -4.77 3.73
N HIS A 82 3.55 -5.56 3.09
CA HIS A 82 2.71 -6.56 3.74
C HIS A 82 3.55 -7.63 4.45
N VAL A 83 4.54 -8.22 3.77
CA VAL A 83 5.44 -9.22 4.37
C VAL A 83 6.17 -8.62 5.57
N HIS A 84 6.74 -7.43 5.43
CA HIS A 84 7.44 -6.74 6.52
C HIS A 84 6.53 -6.45 7.72
N LEU A 85 5.32 -5.97 7.47
CA LEU A 85 4.33 -5.71 8.52
C LEU A 85 3.85 -7.00 9.17
N ALA A 86 3.58 -8.05 8.41
CA ALA A 86 3.15 -9.35 8.92
C ALA A 86 4.22 -9.96 9.85
N TRP A 87 5.51 -9.80 9.52
CA TRP A 87 6.61 -10.15 10.42
C TRP A 87 6.54 -9.40 11.77
N LYS A 88 6.23 -8.10 11.75
CA LYS A 88 6.15 -7.29 12.97
C LYS A 88 4.90 -7.56 13.81
N VAL A 89 3.76 -7.79 13.15
CA VAL A 89 2.45 -8.02 13.80
C VAL A 89 2.29 -9.50 14.20
N GLY A 90 3.14 -10.39 13.70
CA GLY A 90 3.06 -11.84 13.97
C GLY A 90 1.94 -12.54 13.20
N LYS A 91 1.53 -11.98 12.04
CA LYS A 91 0.51 -12.55 11.15
C LYS A 91 1.13 -13.44 10.07
N ASP A 92 0.28 -14.24 9.43
CA ASP A 92 0.66 -15.08 8.31
C ASP A 92 1.08 -14.25 7.09
N LYS A 93 2.19 -14.67 6.48
CA LYS A 93 2.87 -13.96 5.38
C LYS A 93 3.22 -14.87 4.21
N TRP A 94 2.93 -16.17 4.32
CA TRP A 94 3.42 -17.19 3.40
C TRP A 94 2.91 -16.96 1.99
N HIS A 95 1.62 -16.66 1.84
CA HIS A 95 1.00 -16.37 0.55
C HIS A 95 1.65 -15.16 -0.12
N SER A 96 1.71 -14.02 0.58
CA SER A 96 2.31 -12.79 0.06
C SER A 96 3.81 -12.94 -0.23
N LYS A 97 4.54 -13.74 0.56
CA LYS A 97 5.95 -14.00 0.31
C LYS A 97 6.17 -14.87 -0.92
N ALA A 98 5.37 -15.93 -1.10
CA ALA A 98 5.43 -16.77 -2.29
C ALA A 98 5.12 -15.94 -3.54
N TRP A 99 4.03 -15.16 -3.49
CA TRP A 99 3.64 -14.30 -4.60
C TRP A 99 4.69 -13.23 -4.93
N LEU A 100 5.34 -12.67 -3.91
CA LEU A 100 6.47 -11.75 -4.08
C LEU A 100 7.69 -12.43 -4.74
N GLN A 101 7.97 -13.70 -4.39
CA GLN A 101 9.04 -14.47 -5.03
C GLN A 101 8.72 -14.77 -6.49
N ASP A 102 7.50 -15.18 -6.82
CA ASP A 102 7.05 -15.41 -8.19
C ASP A 102 7.18 -14.15 -9.05
N LEU A 103 6.86 -12.99 -8.47
CA LEU A 103 6.97 -11.69 -9.12
C LEU A 103 8.44 -11.26 -9.34
N GLY A 104 9.33 -11.59 -8.41
CA GLY A 104 10.77 -11.37 -8.53
C GLY A 104 11.46 -12.29 -9.54
N GLU A 105 11.02 -13.55 -9.64
CA GLU A 105 11.46 -14.49 -10.68
C GLU A 105 10.99 -14.06 -12.08
N ALA A 106 9.81 -13.41 -12.17
CA ALA A 106 9.25 -12.87 -13.41
C ALA A 106 9.71 -11.43 -13.75
N GLY A 107 10.55 -10.78 -12.93
CA GLY A 107 10.81 -9.34 -13.04
C GLY A 107 12.06 -8.80 -12.31
N LEU A 108 12.02 -7.53 -11.90
CA LEU A 108 13.14 -6.83 -11.25
C LEU A 108 13.47 -7.45 -9.87
N PRO A 109 14.77 -7.50 -9.49
CA PRO A 109 15.19 -8.03 -8.20
C PRO A 109 14.46 -7.34 -7.05
N LEU A 110 14.00 -8.12 -6.06
CA LEU A 110 13.30 -7.66 -4.85
C LEU A 110 13.98 -6.50 -4.11
N GLN A 111 15.31 -6.37 -4.25
CA GLN A 111 16.12 -5.33 -3.62
C GLN A 111 16.03 -3.96 -4.32
N GLN A 112 15.50 -3.91 -5.55
CA GLN A 112 15.37 -2.69 -6.36
C GLN A 112 13.94 -2.15 -6.44
N GLN A 113 12.98 -2.80 -5.77
CA GLN A 113 11.60 -2.33 -5.80
C GLN A 113 11.43 -1.09 -4.92
N PRO A 114 10.75 -0.04 -5.42
CA PRO A 114 10.50 1.17 -4.65
C PRO A 114 9.60 0.86 -3.45
N SER A 115 9.87 1.50 -2.33
CA SER A 115 8.98 1.48 -1.17
C SER A 115 7.62 2.13 -1.50
N LEU A 116 6.57 1.78 -0.76
CA LEU A 116 5.25 2.43 -0.89
C LEU A 116 5.35 3.95 -0.80
N LYS A 117 6.24 4.47 0.06
CA LYS A 117 6.52 5.89 0.21
C LYS A 117 7.14 6.51 -1.03
N GLU A 118 8.06 5.82 -1.70
CA GLU A 118 8.66 6.29 -2.96
C GLU A 118 7.67 6.24 -4.12
N CYS A 119 6.81 5.22 -4.18
CA CYS A 119 5.71 5.17 -5.14
C CYS A 119 4.74 6.34 -4.93
N LEU A 120 4.38 6.62 -3.68
CA LEU A 120 3.57 7.79 -3.32
C LEU A 120 4.24 9.12 -3.68
N ILE A 121 5.56 9.21 -3.77
CA ILE A 121 6.23 10.46 -4.20
C ILE A 121 6.25 10.58 -5.73
N LYS A 122 6.35 9.45 -6.43
CA LYS A 122 6.52 9.40 -7.89
C LYS A 122 5.21 9.49 -8.68
N GLU A 123 4.07 9.14 -8.07
CA GLU A 123 2.77 9.23 -8.73
C GLU A 123 2.39 10.70 -8.99
N PRO A 124 2.25 11.14 -10.26
CA PRO A 124 1.85 12.51 -10.58
C PRO A 124 0.41 12.75 -10.11
N LEU A 125 0.18 13.85 -9.39
CA LEU A 125 -1.18 14.35 -9.16
C LEU A 125 -1.73 14.87 -10.49
N GLU A 126 -2.51 14.05 -11.20
CA GLU A 126 -3.37 14.52 -12.30
C GLU A 126 -4.55 15.36 -11.77
#